data_AF-A0A7K2WBZ0-F1
#
_entry.id   AF-A0A7K2WBZ0-F1
#
_cell.length_a   1.000
_cell.length_b   1.000
_cell.length_c   1.000
_cell.angle_alpha   90.00
_cell.angle_beta   90.00
_cell.angle_gamma   90.00
#
_symmetry.space_group_name_H-M   'P 1'
#
loop_
_entity.id
_entity.type
_entity.pdbx_description
1 polymer ?
#
loop_
_entity_poly.entity_id
_entity_poly.type
_entity_poly.pdbx_seq_one_letter_code
_entity_poly.pdbx_strand_id
1 'polypeptide(L)'
;VLAMSVQDMIDDAGVAGVASGTLRRDNGGLDRFLLSAAEVFVRGVQVDWAAVFEGTGASRVDLPTYAFQHENLWAMAAAPEAVTAADPEDAAFWTAVEDGDVSALTAALGTDEDSVAAVLPALSSWRRARKERSTVDSWRYRPTWKPVTKLPQRTLDGTWLLVSADGVDDTDVAEALETGGAQVRRLVLDESCTDRAVLRERLTDADGLTGIVSVLAGAERTGAVPGTGLVLGVALTVALVQALGDAGVDTPLWALTRGAVSTGRSDKVTAPVQAQVAGIGWTAALECPGRWGGVVDLPETLDARAGQRLAAVLAGALGDDDQIALRSSGVFTRRIVRADAAPDGSARDWKPRGTTLVTGGSGTLAPHLARWLAEQGAEHLVLVSRRGPEAPGAAELRAQLEERGTETTLAACDITDRDAVAALLESLKAEGRTVRTV
;
A
#
# COMPACT_ATOMS: atom_id res chain seq x y z
N VAL A 1 30.15 -16.57 24.53
CA VAL A 1 31.03 -15.45 24.92
C VAL A 1 32.31 -15.41 24.09
N LEU A 2 32.89 -16.55 23.69
CA LEU A 2 34.10 -16.58 22.86
C LEU A 2 33.85 -16.55 21.33
N ALA A 3 32.62 -16.77 20.86
CA ALA A 3 32.33 -16.92 19.43
C ALA A 3 32.72 -15.70 18.58
N MET A 4 32.57 -14.48 19.12
CA MET A 4 32.97 -13.25 18.42
C MET A 4 34.50 -13.18 18.26
N SER A 5 35.26 -13.36 19.34
CA SER A 5 36.73 -13.34 19.29
C SER A 5 37.31 -14.47 18.43
N VAL A 6 36.63 -15.63 18.36
CA VAL A 6 37.03 -16.72 17.46
C VAL A 6 36.72 -16.37 16.00
N GLN A 7 35.58 -15.71 15.73
CA GLN A 7 35.28 -15.22 14.38
C GLN A 7 36.29 -14.18 13.93
N ASP A 8 36.64 -13.21 14.79
CA ASP A 8 37.63 -12.17 14.48
C ASP A 8 39.00 -12.79 14.13
N MET A 9 39.42 -13.86 14.84
CA MET A 9 40.66 -14.59 14.52
C MET A 9 40.59 -15.36 13.19
N ILE A 10 39.42 -15.90 12.82
CA ILE A 10 39.22 -16.58 11.55
C ILE A 10 39.31 -15.57 10.39
N ASP A 11 38.68 -14.42 10.56
CA ASP A 11 38.66 -13.33 9.59
C ASP A 11 40.08 -12.74 9.39
N ASP A 12 40.82 -12.49 10.48
CA ASP A 12 42.22 -12.03 10.44
C ASP A 12 43.17 -13.04 9.78
N ALA A 13 42.90 -14.34 9.93
CA ALA A 13 43.67 -15.39 9.28
C ALA A 13 43.35 -15.56 7.78
N GLY A 14 42.32 -14.89 7.26
CA GLY A 14 41.89 -14.98 5.86
C GLY A 14 41.37 -16.36 5.46
N VAL A 15 40.88 -17.15 6.42
CA VAL A 15 40.36 -18.51 6.18
C VAL A 15 38.83 -18.48 6.18
N ALA A 16 38.20 -19.22 5.28
CA ALA A 16 36.75 -19.38 5.29
C ALA A 16 36.29 -20.22 6.50
N GLY A 17 35.60 -19.60 7.45
CA GLY A 17 35.07 -20.28 8.64
C GLY A 17 34.02 -19.46 9.38
N VAL A 18 33.15 -20.15 10.13
CA VAL A 18 32.06 -19.53 10.90
C VAL A 18 32.07 -20.08 12.31
N ALA A 19 32.11 -19.20 13.30
CA ALA A 19 31.95 -19.54 14.71
C ALA A 19 30.51 -19.28 15.19
N SER A 20 29.85 -20.29 15.75
CA SER A 20 28.56 -20.13 16.46
C SER A 20 28.62 -20.76 17.85
N GLY A 21 27.82 -20.22 18.78
CA GLY A 21 27.73 -20.70 20.16
C GLY A 21 26.53 -21.63 20.36
N THR A 22 26.81 -22.91 20.59
CA THR A 22 25.81 -23.97 20.79
C THR A 22 25.17 -23.98 22.18
N LEU A 23 25.71 -23.22 23.14
CA LEU A 23 25.20 -23.10 24.51
C LEU A 23 25.16 -21.63 24.94
N ARG A 24 24.04 -21.23 25.56
CA ARG A 24 23.90 -19.93 26.24
C ARG A 24 23.39 -20.16 27.66
N ARG A 25 23.74 -19.24 28.57
CA ARG A 25 23.21 -19.25 29.95
C ARG A 25 21.68 -19.18 29.88
N ASP A 26 21.03 -20.08 30.62
CA ASP A 26 19.57 -20.23 30.69
C ASP A 26 18.88 -20.58 29.35
N ASN A 27 19.65 -20.97 28.32
CA ASN A 27 19.13 -21.38 27.02
C ASN A 27 20.09 -22.38 26.32
N GLY A 28 20.19 -23.59 26.88
CA GLY A 28 21.12 -24.64 26.45
C GLY A 28 20.46 -25.93 25.95
N GLY A 29 19.19 -25.87 25.52
CA GLY A 29 18.44 -27.02 25.04
C GLY A 29 18.70 -27.37 23.56
N LEU A 30 18.05 -28.44 23.09
CA LEU A 30 18.10 -28.90 21.70
C LEU A 30 17.72 -27.78 20.71
N ASP A 31 16.74 -26.94 21.07
CA ASP A 31 16.31 -25.79 20.28
C ASP A 31 17.45 -24.81 20.01
N ARG A 32 18.30 -24.53 21.01
CA ARG A 32 19.46 -23.65 20.82
C ARG A 32 20.52 -24.31 19.95
N PHE A 33 20.71 -25.61 20.08
CA PHE A 33 21.64 -26.37 19.25
C PHE A 33 21.20 -26.38 17.78
N LEU A 34 19.92 -26.65 17.51
CA LEU A 34 19.33 -26.60 16.17
C LEU A 34 19.37 -25.20 15.58
N LEU A 35 19.11 -24.16 16.37
CA LEU A 35 19.25 -22.77 15.96
C LEU A 35 20.69 -22.44 15.57
N SER A 36 21.67 -22.89 16.34
CA SER A 36 23.09 -22.71 15.99
C SER A 36 23.50 -23.47 14.73
N ALA A 37 22.97 -24.67 14.50
CA ALA A 37 23.16 -25.40 13.24
C ALA A 37 22.55 -24.66 12.05
N ALA A 38 21.38 -24.04 12.23
CA ALA A 38 20.73 -23.22 11.22
C ALA A 38 21.53 -21.92 10.94
N GLU A 39 22.03 -21.26 11.98
CA GLU A 39 22.86 -20.05 11.87
C GLU A 39 24.12 -20.29 11.02
N VAL A 40 24.80 -21.45 11.17
CA VAL A 40 25.96 -21.79 10.35
C VAL A 40 25.57 -22.25 8.94
N PHE A 41 24.42 -22.92 8.79
CA PHE A 41 23.89 -23.36 7.50
C PHE A 41 23.58 -22.20 6.56
N VAL A 42 22.91 -21.16 7.07
CA VAL A 42 22.62 -19.93 6.30
C VAL A 42 23.90 -19.18 5.91
N ARG A 43 24.99 -19.36 6.65
CA ARG A 43 26.32 -18.82 6.33
C ARG A 43 27.14 -19.72 5.40
N GLY A 44 26.53 -20.76 4.83
CA GLY A 44 27.11 -21.61 3.78
C GLY A 44 27.75 -22.91 4.26
N VAL A 45 27.71 -23.22 5.56
CA VAL A 45 28.20 -24.49 6.09
C VAL A 45 27.18 -25.59 5.77
N GLN A 46 27.60 -26.67 5.13
CA GLN A 46 26.70 -27.79 4.86
C GLN A 46 26.31 -28.49 6.16
N VAL A 47 25.00 -28.65 6.38
CA VAL A 47 24.43 -29.39 7.50
C VAL A 47 23.53 -30.48 6.93
N ASP A 48 23.77 -31.72 7.35
CA ASP A 48 22.93 -32.85 6.96
C ASP A 48 21.63 -32.87 7.78
N TRP A 49 20.65 -32.10 7.32
CA TRP A 49 19.33 -32.05 7.94
C TRP A 49 18.58 -33.38 7.89
N ALA A 50 18.89 -34.26 6.94
CA ALA A 50 18.26 -35.56 6.85
C ALA A 50 18.68 -36.45 8.03
N ALA A 51 19.98 -36.45 8.36
CA ALA A 51 20.49 -37.14 9.55
C ALA A 51 19.96 -36.53 10.86
N VAL A 52 19.81 -35.21 10.94
CA VAL A 52 19.30 -34.52 12.14
C VAL A 52 17.85 -34.90 12.45
N PHE A 53 17.01 -35.10 11.44
CA PHE A 53 15.58 -35.36 11.59
C PHE A 53 15.18 -36.82 11.41
N GLU A 54 16.14 -37.73 11.21
CA GLU A 54 15.87 -39.16 11.06
C GLU A 54 15.11 -39.72 12.29
N GLY A 55 14.00 -40.42 12.04
CA GLY A 55 13.19 -41.03 13.11
C GLY A 55 12.34 -40.07 13.94
N THR A 56 12.35 -38.76 13.66
CA THR A 56 11.57 -37.76 14.40
C THR A 56 10.15 -37.54 13.86
N GLY A 57 9.83 -38.05 12.66
CA GLY A 57 8.57 -37.81 11.97
C GLY A 57 8.46 -36.42 11.31
N ALA A 58 9.53 -35.63 11.30
CA ALA A 58 9.54 -34.33 10.64
C ALA A 58 9.36 -34.46 9.11
N SER A 59 8.48 -33.64 8.54
CA SER A 59 8.28 -33.52 7.11
C SER A 59 8.89 -32.22 6.58
N ARG A 60 9.39 -32.24 5.34
CA ARG A 60 9.73 -31.00 4.64
C ARG A 60 8.43 -30.31 4.26
N VAL A 61 8.29 -29.06 4.68
CA VAL A 61 7.19 -28.19 4.28
C VAL A 61 7.78 -27.16 3.31
N ASP A 62 7.12 -26.96 2.18
CA ASP A 62 7.48 -25.86 1.29
C ASP A 62 7.24 -24.55 2.04
N LEU A 63 8.30 -23.76 2.23
CA LEU A 63 8.15 -22.40 2.72
C LEU A 63 7.43 -21.60 1.64
N PRO A 64 6.46 -20.73 1.98
CA PRO A 64 5.90 -19.80 1.03
C PRO A 64 7.04 -19.05 0.33
N THR A 65 7.13 -19.16 -0.99
CA THR A 65 8.24 -18.60 -1.78
C THR A 65 8.30 -17.07 -1.72
N TYR A 66 7.28 -16.43 -1.15
CA TYR A 66 7.13 -14.99 -1.05
C TYR A 66 8.32 -14.27 -0.43
N ALA A 67 8.99 -14.85 0.58
CA ALA A 67 10.11 -14.17 1.26
C ALA A 67 11.44 -14.25 0.49
N PHE A 68 11.56 -15.12 -0.52
CA PHE A 68 12.84 -15.40 -1.21
C PHE A 68 12.78 -15.33 -2.74
N GLN A 69 11.59 -15.16 -3.32
CA GLN A 69 11.45 -14.66 -4.68
C GLN A 69 11.53 -13.13 -4.61
N HIS A 70 12.67 -12.56 -5.03
CA HIS A 70 12.76 -11.15 -5.41
C HIS A 70 12.00 -10.90 -6.72
N GLU A 71 10.73 -11.33 -6.77
CA GLU A 71 9.82 -10.94 -7.82
C GLU A 71 9.08 -9.71 -7.34
N ASN A 72 9.27 -8.64 -8.08
CA ASN A 72 8.65 -7.36 -7.82
C ASN A 72 7.14 -7.50 -8.07
N LEU A 73 6.36 -7.58 -6.99
CA LEU A 73 4.88 -7.65 -7.04
C LEU A 73 4.22 -6.30 -7.31
N TRP A 74 4.98 -5.22 -7.42
CA TRP A 74 4.51 -4.00 -8.07
C TRP A 74 4.50 -4.18 -9.58
N ALA A 75 3.61 -3.48 -10.28
CA ALA A 75 3.63 -3.39 -11.73
C ALA A 75 5.01 -2.89 -12.19
N MET A 76 5.92 -3.82 -12.50
CA MET A 76 7.11 -3.49 -13.22
C MET A 76 6.67 -3.02 -14.59
N ALA A 77 7.24 -1.90 -15.01
CA ALA A 77 7.22 -1.54 -16.39
C ALA A 77 7.61 -2.78 -17.21
N ALA A 78 6.84 -3.12 -18.24
CA ALA A 78 7.46 -3.79 -19.37
C ALA A 78 8.73 -2.98 -19.67
N ALA A 79 9.89 -3.65 -19.77
CA ALA A 79 11.12 -3.01 -20.20
C ALA A 79 10.72 -2.10 -21.38
N PRO A 80 11.03 -0.79 -21.32
CA PRO A 80 10.58 0.12 -22.36
C PRO A 80 10.94 -0.54 -23.69
N GLU A 81 9.96 -0.72 -24.58
CA GLU A 81 10.27 -1.02 -25.98
C GLU A 81 11.37 -0.05 -26.34
N ALA A 82 12.53 -0.61 -26.72
CA ALA A 82 13.77 0.12 -26.83
C ALA A 82 13.48 1.46 -27.50
N VAL A 83 13.52 2.53 -26.70
CA VAL A 83 13.55 3.89 -27.23
C VAL A 83 14.67 3.82 -28.24
N THR A 84 14.36 4.10 -29.51
CA THR A 84 15.28 4.12 -30.64
C THR A 84 16.68 4.46 -30.12
N ALA A 85 17.62 3.52 -30.24
CA ALA A 85 18.96 3.63 -29.67
C ALA A 85 19.42 5.08 -29.83
N ALA A 86 19.60 5.78 -28.70
CA ALA A 86 19.98 7.19 -28.74
C ALA A 86 21.20 7.31 -29.64
N ASP A 87 21.17 8.28 -30.55
CA ASP A 87 22.28 8.51 -31.47
C ASP A 87 23.59 8.57 -30.65
N PRO A 88 24.61 7.74 -30.97
CA PRO A 88 25.88 7.77 -30.25
C PRO A 88 26.49 9.17 -30.17
N GLU A 89 26.28 10.00 -31.20
CA GLU A 89 26.73 11.40 -31.21
C GLU A 89 25.97 12.26 -30.18
N ASP A 90 24.64 12.08 -30.07
CA ASP A 90 23.83 12.74 -29.03
C ASP A 90 24.27 12.33 -27.63
N ALA A 91 24.57 11.05 -27.42
CA ALA A 91 25.02 10.54 -26.12
C ALA A 91 26.37 11.14 -25.70
N ALA A 92 27.32 11.22 -26.63
CA ALA A 92 28.63 11.85 -26.40
C ALA A 92 28.48 13.35 -26.10
N PHE A 93 27.64 14.05 -26.88
CA PHE A 93 27.35 15.48 -26.65
C PHE A 93 26.79 15.75 -25.26
N TRP A 94 25.75 15.01 -24.84
CA TRP A 94 25.14 15.22 -23.52
C TRP A 94 26.07 14.86 -22.36
N THR A 95 26.96 13.88 -22.55
CA THR A 95 27.98 13.54 -21.55
C THR A 95 28.94 14.71 -21.35
N ALA A 96 29.43 15.31 -22.44
CA ALA A 96 30.29 16.50 -22.38
C ALA A 96 29.60 17.70 -21.70
N VAL A 97 28.28 17.88 -21.93
CA VAL A 97 27.48 18.92 -21.24
C VAL A 97 27.33 18.64 -19.74
N GLU A 98 27.16 17.38 -19.33
CA GLU A 98 27.00 16.99 -17.92
C GLU A 98 28.31 17.11 -17.13
N ASP A 99 29.44 16.74 -17.75
CA ASP A 99 30.79 16.76 -17.18
C ASP A 99 31.45 18.16 -17.24
N GLY A 100 30.90 19.07 -18.03
CA GLY A 100 31.43 20.43 -18.18
C GLY A 100 32.65 20.51 -19.11
N ASP A 101 32.77 19.59 -20.08
CA ASP A 101 33.90 19.53 -21.01
C ASP A 101 33.77 20.58 -22.13
N VAL A 102 34.36 21.76 -21.88
CA VAL A 102 34.32 22.89 -22.81
C VAL A 102 35.06 22.57 -24.11
N SER A 103 36.19 21.86 -24.06
CA SER A 103 37.02 21.57 -25.23
C SER A 103 36.37 20.56 -26.18
N ALA A 104 35.68 19.55 -25.65
CA ALA A 104 34.92 18.62 -26.47
C ALA A 104 33.74 19.32 -27.19
N LEU A 105 33.08 20.25 -26.51
CA LEU A 105 31.93 20.99 -27.05
C LEU A 105 32.33 22.04 -28.09
N THR A 106 33.45 22.75 -27.91
CA THR A 106 33.95 23.70 -28.91
C THR A 106 34.34 22.99 -30.21
N ALA A 107 34.97 21.81 -30.12
CA ALA A 107 35.32 20.99 -31.27
C ALA A 107 34.08 20.47 -32.01
N ALA A 108 33.03 20.06 -31.27
CA ALA A 108 31.79 19.53 -31.86
C ALA A 108 30.91 20.63 -32.48
N LEU A 109 30.82 21.81 -31.85
CA LEU A 109 29.96 22.91 -32.29
C LEU A 109 30.64 23.87 -33.28
N GLY A 110 31.97 23.85 -33.36
CA GLY A 110 32.74 24.75 -34.21
C GLY A 110 32.71 26.21 -33.75
N THR A 111 32.66 26.44 -32.43
CA THR A 111 32.55 27.78 -31.80
C THR A 111 33.73 28.06 -30.87
N ASP A 112 33.92 29.33 -30.49
CA ASP A 112 34.93 29.73 -29.52
C ASP A 112 34.61 29.25 -28.09
N GLU A 113 35.66 29.14 -27.28
CA GLU A 113 35.61 28.63 -25.91
C GLU A 113 34.83 29.57 -24.97
N ASP A 114 34.95 30.88 -25.16
CA ASP A 114 34.28 31.90 -24.35
C ASP A 114 32.74 31.79 -24.48
N SER A 115 32.24 31.55 -25.70
CA SER A 115 30.82 31.37 -25.97
C SER A 115 30.24 30.10 -25.35
N VAL A 116 30.99 28.98 -25.38
CA VAL A 116 30.56 27.71 -24.76
C VAL A 116 30.57 27.83 -23.24
N ALA A 117 31.62 28.40 -22.67
CA ALA A 117 31.76 28.59 -21.22
C ALA A 117 30.63 29.45 -20.64
N ALA A 118 30.14 30.44 -21.39
CA ALA A 118 29.03 31.30 -20.96
C ALA A 118 27.68 30.57 -20.85
N VAL A 119 27.42 29.54 -21.68
CA VAL A 119 26.11 28.87 -21.77
C VAL A 119 26.09 27.51 -21.06
N LEU A 120 27.25 26.86 -20.94
CA LEU A 120 27.38 25.50 -20.42
C LEU A 120 26.77 25.28 -19.02
N PRO A 121 26.94 26.18 -18.02
CA PRO A 121 26.30 25.99 -16.72
C PRO A 121 24.77 25.98 -16.78
N ALA A 122 24.18 26.83 -17.62
CA ALA A 122 22.73 26.89 -17.81
C ALA A 122 22.21 25.64 -18.52
N LEU A 123 22.92 25.17 -19.55
CA LEU A 123 22.56 23.96 -20.30
C LEU A 123 22.71 22.68 -19.45
N SER A 124 23.78 22.58 -18.66
CA SER A 124 24.00 21.47 -17.73
C SER A 124 22.91 21.43 -16.65
N SER A 125 22.57 22.58 -16.07
CA SER A 125 21.47 22.71 -15.11
C SER A 125 20.12 22.33 -15.73
N TRP A 126 19.84 22.79 -16.96
CA TRP A 126 18.64 22.41 -17.70
C TRP A 126 18.58 20.90 -17.96
N ARG A 127 19.70 20.28 -18.37
CA ARG A 127 19.78 18.84 -18.65
C ARG A 127 19.56 18.00 -17.41
N ARG A 128 20.19 18.36 -16.28
CA ARG A 128 19.98 17.72 -14.97
C ARG A 128 18.51 17.80 -14.57
N ALA A 129 17.91 19.00 -14.61
CA ALA A 129 16.50 19.19 -14.27
C ALA A 129 15.54 18.43 -15.22
N ARG A 130 15.91 18.25 -16.51
CA ARG A 130 15.13 17.45 -17.47
C ARG A 130 15.25 15.95 -17.19
N LYS A 131 16.45 15.47 -16.85
CA LYS A 131 16.71 14.07 -16.50
C LYS A 131 15.94 13.69 -15.23
N GLU A 132 16.03 14.52 -14.20
CA GLU A 132 15.25 14.36 -12.95
C GLU A 132 13.75 14.33 -13.22
N ARG A 133 13.21 15.28 -14.01
CA ARG A 133 11.78 15.28 -14.39
C ARG A 133 11.36 14.02 -15.14
N SER A 134 12.16 13.58 -16.12
CA SER A 134 11.90 12.35 -16.88
C SER A 134 11.89 11.12 -15.97
N THR A 135 12.83 11.02 -15.03
CA THR A 135 12.86 9.96 -14.01
C THR A 135 11.61 10.01 -13.13
N VAL A 136 11.22 11.19 -12.63
CA VAL A 136 10.01 11.38 -11.83
C VAL A 136 8.76 11.01 -12.63
N ASP A 137 8.65 11.40 -13.89
CA ASP A 137 7.51 11.05 -14.74
C ASP A 137 7.39 9.54 -14.94
N SER A 138 8.52 8.82 -14.99
CA SER A 138 8.55 7.37 -15.02
C SER A 138 8.09 6.68 -13.72
N TRP A 139 7.96 7.42 -12.62
CA TRP A 139 7.49 6.91 -11.32
C TRP A 139 6.01 7.20 -11.06
N ARG A 140 5.33 7.92 -11.95
CA ARG A 140 3.93 8.31 -11.75
C ARG A 140 2.98 7.23 -12.26
N TYR A 141 2.12 6.76 -11.37
CA TYR A 141 1.08 5.78 -11.68
C TYR A 141 -0.27 6.26 -11.15
N ARG A 142 -1.35 5.72 -11.73
CA ARG A 142 -2.71 5.93 -11.24
C ARG A 142 -3.53 4.64 -11.37
N PRO A 143 -4.45 4.37 -10.43
CA PRO A 143 -5.45 3.34 -10.65
C PRO A 143 -6.44 3.80 -11.74
N THR A 144 -6.87 2.86 -12.56
CA THR A 144 -7.92 3.04 -13.56
C THR A 144 -8.83 1.83 -13.58
N TRP A 145 -10.05 2.01 -14.09
CA TRP A 145 -11.06 0.96 -14.18
C TRP A 145 -11.29 0.63 -15.65
N LYS A 146 -10.92 -0.59 -16.06
CA LYS A 146 -11.07 -1.05 -17.44
C LYS A 146 -12.43 -1.73 -17.60
N PRO A 147 -13.28 -1.30 -18.55
CA PRO A 147 -14.53 -2.00 -18.83
C PRO A 147 -14.28 -3.43 -19.32
N VAL A 148 -15.02 -4.39 -18.78
CA VAL A 148 -15.08 -5.76 -19.30
C VAL A 148 -16.05 -5.77 -20.47
N THR A 149 -15.53 -5.98 -21.68
CA THR A 149 -16.35 -5.86 -22.92
C THR A 149 -17.30 -7.03 -23.12
N LYS A 150 -16.93 -8.23 -22.67
CA LYS A 150 -17.75 -9.44 -22.73
C LYS A 150 -17.64 -10.17 -21.40
N LEU A 151 -18.72 -10.16 -20.62
CA LEU A 151 -18.83 -10.96 -19.41
C LEU A 151 -19.37 -12.34 -19.78
N PRO A 152 -18.61 -13.44 -19.56
CA PRO A 152 -19.12 -14.79 -19.77
C PRO A 152 -20.40 -15.03 -18.95
N GLN A 153 -21.41 -15.65 -19.55
CA GLN A 153 -22.59 -16.05 -18.80
C GLN A 153 -22.25 -17.26 -17.94
N ARG A 154 -22.32 -17.07 -16.63
CA ARG A 154 -22.24 -18.10 -15.61
C ARG A 154 -23.31 -17.85 -14.56
N THR A 155 -23.80 -18.94 -13.99
CA THR A 155 -24.72 -18.93 -12.84
C THR A 155 -24.01 -19.52 -11.64
N LEU A 156 -24.51 -19.20 -10.47
CA LEU A 156 -24.02 -19.77 -9.21
C LEU A 156 -24.60 -21.17 -9.03
N ASP A 157 -23.86 -22.00 -8.31
CA ASP A 157 -24.29 -23.33 -7.90
C ASP A 157 -24.00 -23.54 -6.40
N GLY A 158 -24.65 -24.56 -5.85
CA GLY A 158 -24.49 -25.00 -4.46
C GLY A 158 -24.94 -23.97 -3.42
N THR A 159 -24.33 -24.03 -2.25
CA THR A 159 -24.71 -23.21 -1.09
C THR A 159 -23.72 -22.08 -0.87
N TRP A 160 -24.23 -20.86 -0.70
CA TRP A 160 -23.45 -19.66 -0.45
C TRP A 160 -23.77 -19.08 0.93
N LEU A 161 -22.74 -18.79 1.71
CA LEU A 161 -22.88 -18.13 3.00
C LEU A 161 -22.85 -16.62 2.80
N LEU A 162 -23.95 -15.94 3.07
CA LEU A 162 -24.07 -14.49 3.09
C LEU A 162 -23.84 -13.97 4.52
N VAL A 163 -22.71 -13.33 4.73
CA VAL A 163 -22.28 -12.78 6.02
C VAL A 163 -22.59 -11.29 6.07
N SER A 164 -23.45 -10.89 7.00
CA SER A 164 -23.82 -9.50 7.27
C SER A 164 -23.60 -9.17 8.75
N ALA A 165 -23.92 -7.95 9.15
CA ALA A 165 -23.87 -7.53 10.55
C ALA A 165 -25.19 -6.86 10.96
N ASP A 166 -25.46 -6.78 12.25
CA ASP A 166 -26.67 -6.14 12.78
C ASP A 166 -26.90 -4.75 12.18
N GLY A 167 -28.08 -4.56 11.58
CA GLY A 167 -28.49 -3.30 10.94
C GLY A 167 -27.98 -3.10 9.51
N VAL A 168 -27.26 -4.06 8.92
CA VAL A 168 -26.91 -4.05 7.50
C VAL A 168 -28.00 -4.76 6.69
N ASP A 169 -28.58 -4.07 5.71
CA ASP A 169 -29.52 -4.68 4.76
C ASP A 169 -28.74 -5.50 3.72
N ASP A 170 -29.07 -6.77 3.64
CA ASP A 170 -28.48 -7.75 2.73
C ASP A 170 -29.53 -8.36 1.77
N THR A 171 -30.74 -7.79 1.72
CA THR A 171 -31.87 -8.35 0.94
C THR A 171 -31.64 -8.29 -0.56
N ASP A 172 -31.13 -7.18 -1.10
CA ASP A 172 -30.84 -7.04 -2.53
C ASP A 172 -29.73 -7.99 -3.00
N VAL A 173 -28.69 -8.17 -2.17
CA VAL A 173 -27.62 -9.14 -2.41
C VAL A 173 -28.14 -10.57 -2.34
N ALA A 174 -28.94 -10.91 -1.32
CA ALA A 174 -29.55 -12.23 -1.20
C ALA A 174 -30.41 -12.57 -2.43
N GLU A 175 -31.26 -11.64 -2.88
CA GLU A 175 -32.07 -11.81 -4.09
C GLU A 175 -31.19 -12.03 -5.34
N ALA A 176 -30.10 -11.28 -5.48
CA ALA A 176 -29.15 -11.46 -6.58
C ALA A 176 -28.48 -12.84 -6.57
N LEU A 177 -28.15 -13.38 -5.39
CA LEU A 177 -27.57 -14.73 -5.25
C LEU A 177 -28.60 -15.82 -5.57
N GLU A 178 -29.82 -15.71 -5.02
CA GLU A 178 -30.90 -16.68 -5.23
C GLU A 178 -31.35 -16.71 -6.71
N THR A 179 -31.60 -15.54 -7.31
CA THR A 179 -31.92 -15.45 -8.75
C THR A 179 -30.74 -15.82 -9.65
N GLY A 180 -29.52 -15.80 -9.11
CA GLY A 180 -28.30 -16.29 -9.73
C GLY A 180 -28.10 -17.80 -9.67
N GLY A 181 -28.93 -18.54 -8.92
CA GLY A 181 -28.91 -20.00 -8.81
C GLY A 181 -28.36 -20.58 -7.50
N ALA A 182 -27.94 -19.73 -6.55
CA ALA A 182 -27.39 -20.17 -5.26
C ALA A 182 -28.47 -20.47 -4.23
N GLN A 183 -28.19 -21.42 -3.33
CA GLN A 183 -28.91 -21.55 -2.06
C GLN A 183 -28.24 -20.66 -1.01
N VAL A 184 -28.93 -19.64 -0.50
CA VAL A 184 -28.34 -18.67 0.42
C VAL A 184 -28.56 -19.08 1.88
N ARG A 185 -27.46 -19.18 2.63
CA ARG A 185 -27.49 -19.26 4.10
C ARG A 185 -27.03 -17.93 4.66
N ARG A 186 -27.80 -17.31 5.55
CA ARG A 186 -27.43 -16.03 6.17
C ARG A 186 -26.73 -16.26 7.51
N LEU A 187 -25.68 -15.50 7.75
CA LEU A 187 -24.99 -15.40 9.04
C LEU A 187 -24.87 -13.92 9.41
N VAL A 188 -25.62 -13.50 10.42
CA VAL A 188 -25.59 -12.13 10.93
C VAL A 188 -24.64 -12.07 12.13
N LEU A 189 -23.69 -11.14 12.08
CA LEU A 189 -22.70 -10.90 13.11
C LEU A 189 -23.05 -9.69 13.97
N ASP A 190 -22.64 -9.73 15.23
CA ASP A 190 -22.75 -8.62 16.17
C ASP A 190 -21.36 -8.18 16.65
N GLU A 191 -21.30 -7.19 17.54
CA GLU A 191 -20.05 -6.65 18.06
C GLU A 191 -19.15 -7.70 18.74
N SER A 192 -19.73 -8.73 19.36
CA SER A 192 -18.96 -9.78 20.03
C SER A 192 -18.16 -10.63 19.04
N CYS A 193 -18.62 -10.70 17.78
CA CYS A 193 -17.93 -11.40 16.70
C CYS A 193 -16.68 -10.65 16.18
N THR A 194 -16.33 -9.49 16.77
CA THR A 194 -15.00 -8.91 16.57
C THR A 194 -13.89 -9.76 17.18
N ASP A 195 -14.24 -10.67 18.11
CA ASP A 195 -13.37 -11.75 18.54
C ASP A 195 -13.46 -12.93 17.56
N ARG A 196 -12.32 -13.31 16.98
CA ARG A 196 -12.20 -14.44 16.04
C ARG A 196 -12.66 -15.76 16.64
N ALA A 197 -12.49 -15.99 17.94
CA ALA A 197 -12.91 -17.23 18.59
C ALA A 197 -14.44 -17.31 18.67
N VAL A 198 -15.09 -16.19 19.05
CA VAL A 198 -16.55 -16.07 19.06
C VAL A 198 -17.12 -16.22 17.64
N LEU A 199 -16.48 -15.62 16.64
CA LEU A 199 -16.91 -15.77 15.25
C LEU A 199 -16.77 -17.22 14.79
N ARG A 200 -15.65 -17.89 15.10
CA ARG A 200 -15.41 -19.29 14.73
C ARG A 200 -16.50 -20.21 15.28
N GLU A 201 -16.95 -20.00 16.52
CA GLU A 201 -18.04 -20.77 17.12
C GLU A 201 -19.37 -20.60 16.37
N ARG A 202 -19.57 -19.51 15.62
CA ARG A 202 -20.75 -19.30 14.76
C ARG A 202 -20.61 -19.88 13.36
N LEU A 203 -19.41 -20.26 12.93
CA LEU A 203 -19.15 -20.96 11.66
C LEU A 203 -19.47 -22.47 11.77
N THR A 204 -20.55 -22.82 12.47
CA THR A 204 -21.06 -24.20 12.53
C THR A 204 -21.65 -24.60 11.18
N ASP A 205 -21.39 -25.83 10.73
CA ASP A 205 -21.88 -26.37 9.45
C ASP A 205 -21.44 -25.57 8.22
N ALA A 206 -20.23 -24.99 8.26
CA ALA A 206 -19.58 -24.35 7.12
C ALA A 206 -19.03 -25.34 6.08
N ASP A 207 -19.18 -26.65 6.32
CA ASP A 207 -18.81 -27.71 5.37
C ASP A 207 -19.72 -27.69 4.14
N GLY A 208 -19.12 -27.87 2.95
CA GLY A 208 -19.85 -27.95 1.68
C GLY A 208 -20.36 -26.63 1.12
N LEU A 209 -19.85 -25.49 1.62
CA LEU A 209 -20.09 -24.17 1.00
C LEU A 209 -19.33 -24.04 -0.32
N THR A 210 -20.01 -23.53 -1.35
CA THR A 210 -19.42 -23.22 -2.65
C THR A 210 -18.72 -21.86 -2.63
N GLY A 211 -19.24 -20.91 -1.84
CA GLY A 211 -18.69 -19.56 -1.73
C GLY A 211 -19.19 -18.82 -0.50
N ILE A 212 -18.45 -17.80 -0.08
CA ILE A 212 -18.82 -16.90 1.02
C ILE A 212 -18.87 -15.48 0.49
N VAL A 213 -19.95 -14.76 0.78
CA VAL A 213 -20.13 -13.35 0.42
C VAL A 213 -20.29 -12.54 1.71
N SER A 214 -19.43 -11.55 1.89
CA SER A 214 -19.45 -10.64 3.03
C SER A 214 -19.93 -9.26 2.59
N VAL A 215 -20.99 -8.75 3.22
CA VAL A 215 -21.45 -7.35 3.11
C VAL A 215 -21.09 -6.54 4.36
N LEU A 216 -20.11 -7.02 5.15
CA LEU A 216 -19.70 -6.40 6.42
C LEU A 216 -19.20 -4.96 6.24
N ALA A 217 -18.76 -4.57 5.04
CA ALA A 217 -18.37 -3.19 4.75
C ALA A 217 -19.51 -2.19 5.03
N GLY A 218 -20.78 -2.60 4.95
CA GLY A 218 -21.94 -1.77 5.30
C GLY A 218 -22.07 -1.43 6.79
N ALA A 219 -21.35 -2.13 7.69
CA ALA A 219 -21.35 -1.84 9.12
C ALA A 219 -20.39 -0.69 9.46
N GLU A 220 -20.75 0.52 9.01
CA GLU A 220 -19.90 1.72 9.09
C GLU A 220 -19.84 2.39 10.48
N ARG A 221 -20.53 1.84 11.47
CA ARG A 221 -20.59 2.41 12.82
C ARG A 221 -19.21 2.39 13.49
N THR A 222 -18.85 3.52 14.08
CA THR A 222 -17.64 3.70 14.90
C THR A 222 -17.96 3.56 16.39
N GLY A 223 -16.94 3.29 17.21
CA GLY A 223 -17.09 3.16 18.67
C GLY A 223 -17.77 1.86 19.13
N ALA A 224 -18.00 0.92 18.21
CA ALA A 224 -18.60 -0.40 18.47
C ALA A 224 -17.62 -1.40 19.09
N VAL A 225 -16.31 -1.15 18.96
CA VAL A 225 -15.24 -2.03 19.44
C VAL A 225 -14.47 -1.31 20.55
N PRO A 226 -14.73 -1.64 21.83
CA PRO A 226 -14.18 -0.92 22.97
C PRO A 226 -12.66 -0.78 22.92
N GLY A 227 -12.14 0.40 23.26
CA GLY A 227 -10.69 0.66 23.30
C GLY A 227 -10.03 0.81 21.92
N THR A 228 -10.80 0.83 20.83
CA THR A 228 -10.27 1.04 19.47
C THR A 228 -11.01 2.16 18.74
N GLY A 229 -10.35 2.74 17.74
CA GLY A 229 -10.98 3.66 16.78
C GLY A 229 -11.52 2.97 15.53
N LEU A 230 -11.66 1.64 15.56
CA LEU A 230 -12.03 0.87 14.37
C LEU A 230 -13.51 1.00 14.03
N VAL A 231 -13.78 0.88 12.74
CA VAL A 231 -15.12 0.72 12.18
C VAL A 231 -15.55 -0.74 12.36
N LEU A 232 -16.80 -0.99 12.76
CA LEU A 232 -17.26 -2.34 13.08
C LEU A 232 -17.05 -3.31 11.92
N GLY A 233 -17.46 -2.94 10.70
CA GLY A 233 -17.30 -3.77 9.51
C GLY A 233 -15.85 -4.14 9.22
N VAL A 234 -14.91 -3.23 9.49
CA VAL A 234 -13.47 -3.44 9.30
C VAL A 234 -12.95 -4.48 10.30
N ALA A 235 -13.31 -4.33 11.57
CA ALA A 235 -12.93 -5.30 12.62
C ALA A 235 -13.54 -6.69 12.35
N LEU A 236 -14.83 -6.75 11.99
CA LEU A 236 -15.49 -8.01 11.64
C LEU A 236 -14.90 -8.66 10.38
N THR A 237 -14.42 -7.88 9.41
CA THR A 237 -13.78 -8.42 8.20
C THR A 237 -12.48 -9.14 8.56
N VAL A 238 -11.63 -8.53 9.39
CA VAL A 238 -10.39 -9.17 9.85
C VAL A 238 -10.70 -10.41 10.68
N ALA A 239 -11.68 -10.33 11.59
CA ALA A 239 -12.12 -11.48 12.39
C ALA A 239 -12.66 -12.61 11.52
N LEU A 240 -13.42 -12.31 10.46
CA LEU A 240 -13.94 -13.31 9.53
C LEU A 240 -12.83 -14.04 8.78
N VAL A 241 -11.86 -13.30 8.23
CA VAL A 241 -10.69 -13.90 7.56
C VAL A 241 -9.90 -14.78 8.52
N GLN A 242 -9.74 -14.38 9.77
CA GLN A 242 -9.05 -15.18 10.79
C GLN A 242 -9.83 -16.44 11.17
N ALA A 243 -11.12 -16.31 11.46
CA ALA A 243 -11.96 -17.42 11.89
C ALA A 243 -12.15 -18.49 10.80
N LEU A 244 -12.25 -18.10 9.53
CA LEU A 244 -12.25 -19.04 8.41
C LEU A 244 -10.95 -19.86 8.35
N GLY A 245 -9.81 -19.21 8.65
CA GLY A 245 -8.52 -19.88 8.72
C GLY A 245 -8.44 -20.84 9.90
N ASP A 246 -8.96 -20.44 11.06
CA ASP A 246 -9.03 -21.31 12.24
C ASP A 246 -9.97 -22.52 12.05
N ALA A 247 -11.04 -22.34 11.28
CA ALA A 247 -11.99 -23.39 10.97
C ALA A 247 -11.51 -24.33 9.85
N GLY A 248 -10.42 -23.97 9.13
CA GLY A 248 -9.96 -24.74 7.98
C GLY A 248 -10.91 -24.68 6.77
N VAL A 249 -11.66 -23.58 6.65
CA VAL A 249 -12.59 -23.38 5.54
C VAL A 249 -11.84 -22.76 4.35
N ASP A 250 -11.66 -23.55 3.30
CA ASP A 250 -10.95 -23.16 2.08
C ASP A 250 -11.87 -22.56 0.99
N THR A 251 -13.16 -22.42 1.28
CA THR A 251 -14.14 -21.82 0.37
C THR A 251 -13.80 -20.34 0.08
N PRO A 252 -13.91 -19.87 -1.18
CA PRO A 252 -13.55 -18.50 -1.54
C PRO A 252 -14.45 -17.44 -0.88
N LEU A 253 -13.82 -16.48 -0.18
CA LEU A 253 -14.46 -15.31 0.41
C LEU A 253 -14.46 -14.13 -0.56
N TRP A 254 -15.65 -13.56 -0.81
CA TRP A 254 -15.87 -12.33 -1.54
C TRP A 254 -16.31 -11.21 -0.61
N ALA A 255 -15.66 -10.05 -0.65
CA ALA A 255 -16.07 -8.87 0.08
C ALA A 255 -16.80 -7.87 -0.84
N LEU A 256 -18.00 -7.46 -0.45
CA LEU A 256 -18.78 -6.48 -1.18
C LEU A 256 -18.71 -5.12 -0.48
N THR A 257 -18.43 -4.07 -1.26
CA THR A 257 -18.54 -2.68 -0.84
C THR A 257 -19.60 -1.97 -1.68
N ARG A 258 -20.02 -0.76 -1.30
CA ARG A 258 -20.91 0.09 -2.10
C ARG A 258 -20.47 1.54 -2.00
N GLY A 259 -19.99 2.10 -3.11
CA GLY A 259 -19.55 3.50 -3.16
C GLY A 259 -18.17 3.73 -2.54
N ALA A 260 -17.34 2.68 -2.43
CA ALA A 260 -15.96 2.75 -1.94
C ALA A 260 -14.96 3.22 -3.01
N VAL A 261 -15.30 3.03 -4.29
CA VAL A 261 -14.41 3.33 -5.42
C VAL A 261 -15.09 4.21 -6.46
N SER A 262 -14.28 4.86 -7.30
CA SER A 262 -14.74 5.65 -8.43
C SER A 262 -14.21 5.06 -9.74
N THR A 263 -15.11 4.68 -10.64
CA THR A 263 -14.79 4.22 -11.99
C THR A 263 -14.54 5.36 -12.98
N GLY A 264 -14.86 6.61 -12.60
CA GLY A 264 -14.70 7.79 -13.44
C GLY A 264 -15.28 9.06 -12.82
N ARG A 265 -15.15 10.20 -13.52
CA ARG A 265 -15.47 11.53 -12.96
C ARG A 265 -16.92 11.71 -12.48
N SER A 266 -17.88 11.01 -13.08
CA SER A 266 -19.30 11.05 -12.71
C SER A 266 -19.67 10.08 -11.60
N ASP A 267 -18.77 9.16 -11.25
CA ASP A 267 -18.96 8.13 -10.23
C ASP A 267 -18.30 8.62 -8.93
N LYS A 268 -19.11 9.17 -8.03
CA LYS A 268 -18.61 9.75 -6.77
C LYS A 268 -18.42 8.65 -5.74
N VAL A 269 -17.31 8.71 -5.01
CA VAL A 269 -17.14 7.94 -3.77
C VAL A 269 -18.12 8.51 -2.73
N THR A 270 -19.03 7.69 -2.25
CA THR A 270 -20.04 8.05 -1.24
C THR A 270 -19.74 7.46 0.13
N ALA A 271 -19.00 6.34 0.17
CA ALA A 271 -18.65 5.62 1.40
C ALA A 271 -17.14 5.33 1.46
N PRO A 272 -16.29 6.36 1.63
CA PRO A 272 -14.83 6.19 1.64
C PRO A 272 -14.35 5.25 2.75
N VAL A 273 -15.12 5.12 3.84
CA VAL A 273 -14.81 4.22 4.96
C VAL A 273 -14.72 2.76 4.52
N GLN A 274 -15.52 2.35 3.53
CA GLN A 274 -15.56 0.99 3.02
C GLN A 274 -14.31 0.62 2.19
N ALA A 275 -13.55 1.62 1.72
CA ALA A 275 -12.28 1.37 1.03
C ALA A 275 -11.25 0.68 1.94
N GLN A 276 -11.40 0.74 3.26
CA GLN A 276 -10.60 -0.03 4.22
C GLN A 276 -10.78 -1.54 4.02
N VAL A 277 -12.01 -2.01 3.76
CA VAL A 277 -12.30 -3.42 3.47
C VAL A 277 -11.68 -3.83 2.14
N ALA A 278 -11.71 -2.96 1.13
CA ALA A 278 -11.01 -3.21 -0.13
C ALA A 278 -9.49 -3.32 0.07
N GLY A 279 -8.89 -2.46 0.89
CA GLY A 279 -7.48 -2.52 1.25
C GLY A 279 -7.11 -3.84 1.95
N ILE A 280 -7.91 -4.26 2.94
CA ILE A 280 -7.75 -5.57 3.60
C ILE A 280 -7.87 -6.71 2.58
N GLY A 281 -8.84 -6.63 1.68
CA GLY A 281 -9.07 -7.65 0.66
C GLY A 281 -7.89 -7.82 -0.29
N TRP A 282 -7.25 -6.72 -0.72
CA TRP A 282 -6.04 -6.79 -1.55
C TRP A 282 -4.88 -7.47 -0.82
N THR A 283 -4.76 -7.29 0.50
CA THR A 283 -3.76 -7.99 1.31
C THR A 283 -4.13 -9.45 1.55
N ALA A 284 -5.40 -9.75 1.83
CA ALA A 284 -5.88 -11.12 2.02
C ALA A 284 -5.66 -11.99 0.78
N ALA A 285 -5.82 -11.42 -0.42
CA ALA A 285 -5.48 -12.09 -1.68
C ALA A 285 -4.02 -12.60 -1.73
N LEU A 286 -3.09 -11.86 -1.10
CA LEU A 286 -1.66 -12.22 -1.07
C LEU A 286 -1.33 -13.20 0.06
N GLU A 287 -1.94 -13.02 1.23
CA GLU A 287 -1.66 -13.84 2.42
C GLU A 287 -2.38 -15.20 2.38
N CYS A 288 -3.55 -15.26 1.76
CA CYS A 288 -4.36 -16.47 1.70
C CYS A 288 -5.05 -16.68 0.33
N PRO A 289 -4.27 -16.81 -0.75
CA PRO A 289 -4.77 -16.86 -2.12
C PRO A 289 -5.74 -18.01 -2.40
N GLY A 290 -5.60 -19.15 -1.70
CA GLY A 290 -6.46 -20.32 -1.91
C GLY A 290 -7.93 -20.13 -1.50
N ARG A 291 -8.21 -19.15 -0.62
CA ARG A 291 -9.53 -18.93 -0.01
C ARG A 291 -10.07 -17.50 -0.19
N TRP A 292 -9.40 -16.68 -0.99
CA TRP A 292 -9.85 -15.34 -1.30
C TRP A 292 -10.39 -15.28 -2.72
N GLY A 293 -11.66 -14.88 -2.87
CA GLY A 293 -12.30 -14.71 -4.17
C GLY A 293 -12.04 -13.34 -4.76
N GLY A 294 -12.26 -12.28 -3.99
CA GLY A 294 -12.05 -10.90 -4.45
C GLY A 294 -12.88 -9.86 -3.72
N VAL A 295 -12.77 -8.61 -4.17
CA VAL A 295 -13.56 -7.47 -3.72
C VAL A 295 -14.39 -6.90 -4.87
N VAL A 296 -15.68 -6.66 -4.62
CA VAL A 296 -16.62 -6.09 -5.60
C VAL A 296 -17.29 -4.85 -5.03
N ASP A 297 -17.10 -3.70 -5.68
CA ASP A 297 -17.84 -2.48 -5.34
C ASP A 297 -19.16 -2.41 -6.13
N LEU A 298 -20.28 -2.41 -5.43
CA LEU A 298 -21.63 -2.43 -5.96
C LEU A 298 -22.09 -1.05 -6.44
N PRO A 299 -23.06 -0.99 -7.38
CA PRO A 299 -23.76 0.25 -7.72
C PRO A 299 -24.62 0.74 -6.54
N GLU A 300 -25.07 2.00 -6.60
CA GLU A 300 -26.03 2.54 -5.63
C GLU A 300 -27.29 1.66 -5.52
N THR A 301 -27.85 1.24 -6.66
CA THR A 301 -28.98 0.31 -6.73
C THR A 301 -28.55 -0.98 -7.43
N LEU A 302 -28.73 -2.11 -6.77
CA LEU A 302 -28.49 -3.44 -7.35
C LEU A 302 -29.76 -3.91 -8.07
N ASP A 303 -29.96 -3.44 -9.30
CA ASP A 303 -31.07 -3.92 -10.13
C ASP A 303 -30.86 -5.38 -10.61
N ALA A 304 -31.89 -5.99 -11.21
CA ALA A 304 -31.82 -7.36 -11.68
C ALA A 304 -30.65 -7.63 -12.65
N ARG A 305 -30.28 -6.67 -13.50
CA ARG A 305 -29.17 -6.83 -14.45
C ARG A 305 -27.82 -6.76 -13.74
N ALA A 306 -27.69 -5.87 -12.76
CA ALA A 306 -26.52 -5.78 -11.90
C ALA A 306 -26.39 -7.03 -11.02
N GLY A 307 -27.50 -7.59 -10.52
CA GLY A 307 -27.55 -8.85 -9.80
C GLY A 307 -27.06 -10.04 -10.66
N GLN A 308 -27.52 -10.14 -11.90
CA GLN A 308 -27.03 -11.17 -12.84
C GLN A 308 -25.53 -11.02 -13.14
N ARG A 309 -25.02 -9.79 -13.24
CA ARG A 309 -23.56 -9.54 -13.38
C ARG A 309 -22.79 -9.92 -12.13
N LEU A 310 -23.32 -9.62 -10.95
CA LEU A 310 -22.74 -10.03 -9.67
C LEU A 310 -22.64 -11.55 -9.58
N ALA A 311 -23.73 -12.27 -9.86
CA ALA A 311 -23.74 -13.73 -9.86
C ALA A 311 -22.68 -14.32 -10.82
N ALA A 312 -22.56 -13.77 -12.04
CA ALA A 312 -21.55 -14.23 -12.98
C ALA A 312 -20.10 -13.98 -12.48
N VAL A 313 -19.83 -12.81 -11.87
CA VAL A 313 -18.52 -12.50 -11.27
C VAL A 313 -18.18 -13.49 -10.16
N LEU A 314 -19.12 -13.72 -9.23
CA LEU A 314 -18.94 -14.64 -8.11
C LEU A 314 -18.77 -16.10 -8.56
N ALA A 315 -19.37 -16.49 -9.70
CA ALA A 315 -19.18 -17.79 -10.35
C ALA A 315 -17.84 -17.90 -11.14
N GLY A 316 -16.93 -16.93 -10.98
CA GLY A 316 -15.60 -16.95 -11.59
C GLY A 316 -15.58 -16.58 -13.08
N ALA A 317 -16.55 -15.80 -13.57
CA ALA A 317 -16.58 -15.38 -14.98
C ALA A 317 -15.37 -14.53 -15.40
N LEU A 318 -14.62 -13.96 -14.45
CA LEU A 318 -13.45 -13.12 -14.71
C LEU A 318 -12.10 -13.82 -14.49
N GLY A 319 -12.10 -15.10 -14.10
CA GLY A 319 -10.86 -15.82 -13.77
C GLY A 319 -10.16 -15.17 -12.58
N ASP A 320 -8.90 -14.75 -12.77
CA ASP A 320 -8.03 -14.21 -11.71
C ASP A 320 -8.27 -12.71 -11.40
N ASP A 321 -9.20 -12.06 -12.09
CA ASP A 321 -9.56 -10.66 -11.82
C ASP A 321 -10.39 -10.57 -10.52
N ASP A 322 -9.76 -10.08 -9.45
CA ASP A 322 -10.26 -10.08 -8.07
C ASP A 322 -10.64 -8.68 -7.54
N GLN A 323 -10.45 -7.63 -8.35
CA GLN A 323 -10.73 -6.23 -8.00
C GLN A 323 -11.74 -5.63 -8.97
N ILE A 324 -13.02 -5.64 -8.57
CA ILE A 324 -14.15 -5.39 -9.48
C ILE A 324 -14.99 -4.20 -9.00
N ALA A 325 -15.52 -3.45 -9.96
CA ALA A 325 -16.60 -2.50 -9.74
C ALA A 325 -17.77 -2.83 -10.66
N LEU A 326 -18.96 -2.96 -10.08
CA LEU A 326 -20.22 -3.11 -10.78
C LEU A 326 -20.91 -1.75 -10.86
N ARG A 327 -21.33 -1.37 -12.06
CA ARG A 327 -22.14 -0.18 -12.32
C ARG A 327 -23.30 -0.56 -13.24
N SER A 328 -24.29 0.33 -13.35
CA SER A 328 -25.39 0.17 -14.30
C SER A 328 -24.88 -0.02 -15.74
N SER A 329 -23.80 0.66 -16.10
CA SER A 329 -23.13 0.55 -17.41
C SER A 329 -22.45 -0.79 -17.66
N GLY A 330 -21.95 -1.49 -16.63
CA GLY A 330 -21.22 -2.74 -16.83
C GLY A 330 -20.33 -3.15 -15.66
N VAL A 331 -19.43 -4.08 -15.95
CA VAL A 331 -18.40 -4.59 -15.03
C VAL A 331 -17.07 -3.95 -15.39
N PHE A 332 -16.31 -3.55 -14.38
CA PHE A 332 -14.98 -2.96 -14.54
C PHE A 332 -13.99 -3.70 -13.66
N THR A 333 -12.76 -3.86 -14.14
CA THR A 333 -11.65 -4.41 -13.36
C THR A 333 -10.56 -3.37 -13.14
N ARG A 334 -9.95 -3.38 -11.96
CA ARG A 334 -8.94 -2.39 -11.58
C ARG A 334 -7.61 -2.66 -12.26
N ARG A 335 -6.95 -1.61 -12.76
CA ARG A 335 -5.61 -1.65 -13.36
C ARG A 335 -4.76 -0.51 -12.84
N ILE A 336 -3.46 -0.73 -12.70
CA ILE A 336 -2.49 0.34 -12.49
C ILE A 336 -1.88 0.69 -13.83
N VAL A 337 -1.94 1.97 -14.20
CA VAL A 337 -1.36 2.49 -15.45
C VAL A 337 -0.41 3.63 -15.14
N ARG A 338 0.58 3.84 -16.02
CA ARG A 338 1.42 5.04 -15.97
C ARG A 338 0.53 6.28 -16.11
N ALA A 339 0.82 7.32 -15.32
CA ALA A 339 0.16 8.60 -15.49
C ALA A 339 0.90 9.40 -16.56
N ASP A 340 0.16 9.92 -17.54
CA ASP A 340 0.75 10.79 -18.56
C ASP A 340 1.34 12.03 -17.90
N ALA A 341 2.54 12.44 -18.34
CA ALA A 341 3.10 13.72 -17.97
C ALA A 341 2.11 14.82 -18.37
N ALA A 342 1.84 15.76 -17.46
CA ALA A 342 0.98 16.88 -17.79
C ALA A 342 1.62 17.65 -18.96
N PRO A 343 0.89 17.95 -20.04
CA PRO A 343 1.46 18.72 -21.14
C PRO A 343 1.94 20.08 -20.62
N ASP A 344 3.14 20.49 -21.04
CA ASP A 344 3.76 21.76 -20.66
C ASP A 344 2.74 22.91 -20.82
N GLY A 345 2.51 23.66 -19.74
CA GLY A 345 1.60 24.82 -19.72
C GLY A 345 0.12 24.54 -19.36
N SER A 346 -0.27 23.28 -19.10
CA SER A 346 -1.67 22.94 -18.73
C SER A 346 -1.95 22.92 -17.23
N ALA A 347 -0.91 22.85 -16.39
CA ALA A 347 -1.04 22.90 -14.94
C ALA A 347 -1.06 24.36 -14.47
N ARG A 348 -2.05 24.72 -13.64
CA ARG A 348 -1.94 25.96 -12.84
C ARG A 348 -0.69 25.84 -12.00
N ASP A 349 0.21 26.81 -12.11
CA ASP A 349 1.37 26.92 -11.22
C ASP A 349 0.87 26.97 -9.77
N TRP A 350 1.26 25.99 -8.97
CA TRP A 350 0.83 25.88 -7.59
C TRP A 350 1.85 26.61 -6.72
N LYS A 351 1.37 27.57 -5.91
CA LYS A 351 2.19 28.25 -4.91
C LYS A 351 1.50 28.21 -3.55
N PRO A 352 2.24 27.95 -2.45
CA PRO A 352 1.69 28.06 -1.11
C PRO A 352 1.30 29.51 -0.86
N ARG A 353 0.12 29.73 -0.27
CA ARG A 353 -0.38 31.08 0.07
C ARG A 353 -0.89 31.06 1.50
N GLY A 354 -0.71 32.14 2.24
CA GLY A 354 -1.13 32.21 3.64
C GLY A 354 -0.45 31.13 4.47
N THR A 355 -1.23 30.39 5.26
CA THR A 355 -0.70 29.35 6.17
C THR A 355 -0.84 27.95 5.58
N THR A 356 0.26 27.19 5.58
CA THR A 356 0.27 25.76 5.25
C THR A 356 0.42 24.94 6.52
N LEU A 357 -0.56 24.08 6.79
CA LEU A 357 -0.54 23.13 7.90
C LEU A 357 0.12 21.83 7.43
N VAL A 358 1.01 21.26 8.22
CA VAL A 358 1.63 19.96 7.95
C VAL A 358 1.44 19.07 9.16
N THR A 359 0.61 18.03 9.04
CA THR A 359 0.45 17.01 10.08
C THR A 359 1.63 16.02 10.05
N GLY A 360 1.97 15.45 11.20
CA GLY A 360 3.15 14.59 11.31
C GLY A 360 4.46 15.36 11.15
N GLY A 361 4.50 16.63 11.58
CA GLY A 361 5.64 17.53 11.46
C GLY A 361 6.95 17.01 12.08
N SER A 362 6.87 16.10 13.04
CA SER A 362 8.02 15.41 13.64
C SER A 362 8.44 14.12 12.90
N GLY A 363 7.84 13.83 11.75
CA GLY A 363 8.12 12.64 10.94
C GLY A 363 9.37 12.80 10.08
N THR A 364 9.79 11.74 9.39
CA THR A 364 10.99 11.75 8.55
C THR A 364 10.81 12.53 7.24
N LEU A 365 9.60 12.53 6.67
CA LEU A 365 9.30 13.22 5.42
C LEU A 365 8.99 14.71 5.61
N ALA A 366 8.44 15.09 6.78
CA ALA A 366 8.02 16.46 7.05
C ALA A 366 9.15 17.50 6.92
N PRO A 367 10.40 17.25 7.35
CA PRO A 367 11.52 18.16 7.12
C PRO A 367 11.80 18.43 5.63
N HIS A 368 11.67 17.41 4.77
CA HIS A 368 11.85 17.59 3.32
C HIS A 368 10.71 18.42 2.73
N LEU A 369 9.47 18.11 3.11
CA LEU A 369 8.30 18.86 2.66
C LEU A 369 8.35 20.33 3.13
N ALA A 370 8.72 20.59 4.38
CA ALA A 370 8.80 21.94 4.94
C ALA A 370 9.88 22.79 4.24
N ARG A 371 11.06 22.22 3.98
CA ARG A 371 12.12 22.91 3.22
C ARG A 371 11.68 23.21 1.78
N TRP A 372 11.05 22.23 1.13
CA TRP A 372 10.50 22.44 -0.21
C TRP A 372 9.42 23.54 -0.21
N LEU A 373 8.50 23.55 0.76
CA LEU A 373 7.48 24.59 0.89
C LEU A 373 8.09 25.98 1.10
N ALA A 374 9.15 26.10 1.91
CA ALA A 374 9.89 27.36 2.08
C ALA A 374 10.52 27.82 0.76
N GLU A 375 11.12 26.89 -0.01
CA GLU A 375 11.67 27.18 -1.34
C GLU A 375 10.58 27.57 -2.37
N GLN A 376 9.36 27.06 -2.22
CA GLN A 376 8.20 27.49 -3.02
C GLN A 376 7.60 28.85 -2.56
N GLY A 377 8.18 29.48 -1.53
CA GLY A 377 7.75 30.79 -1.02
C GLY A 377 6.63 30.73 0.00
N ALA A 378 6.55 29.66 0.82
CA ALA A 378 5.62 29.61 1.93
C ALA A 378 5.94 30.72 2.96
N GLU A 379 4.95 31.55 3.25
CA GLU A 379 5.07 32.65 4.22
C GLU A 379 5.00 32.14 5.66
N HIS A 380 4.09 31.20 5.93
CA HIS A 380 3.87 30.63 7.26
C HIS A 380 3.60 29.11 7.21
N LEU A 381 4.37 28.34 7.97
CA LEU A 381 4.23 26.89 8.14
C LEU A 381 3.80 26.56 9.58
N VAL A 382 2.80 25.69 9.72
CA VAL A 382 2.41 25.12 11.02
C VAL A 382 2.70 23.63 11.02
N LEU A 383 3.73 23.22 11.75
CA LEU A 383 4.15 21.81 11.84
C LEU A 383 3.52 21.18 13.09
N VAL A 384 2.56 20.28 12.87
CA VAL A 384 1.78 19.65 13.93
C VAL A 384 2.29 18.25 14.22
N SER A 385 2.57 17.97 15.49
CA SER A 385 2.81 16.60 15.96
C SER A 385 2.50 16.47 17.44
N ARG A 386 2.35 15.25 17.95
CA ARG A 386 2.12 15.02 19.40
C ARG A 386 3.23 15.58 20.28
N ARG A 387 4.49 15.49 19.83
CA ARG A 387 5.65 16.04 20.55
C ARG A 387 5.82 17.55 20.32
N GLY A 388 5.29 18.08 19.22
CA GLY A 388 5.37 19.49 18.88
C GLY A 388 6.81 20.04 18.97
N PRO A 389 7.04 21.15 19.74
CA PRO A 389 8.37 21.72 19.95
C PRO A 389 9.40 20.78 20.56
N GLU A 390 8.98 19.75 21.30
CA GLU A 390 9.86 18.79 21.97
C GLU A 390 10.32 17.65 21.04
N ALA A 391 9.90 17.66 19.77
CA ALA A 391 10.36 16.68 18.80
C ALA A 391 11.87 16.85 18.52
N PRO A 392 12.64 15.76 18.42
CA PRO A 392 14.05 15.83 18.04
C PRO A 392 14.22 16.52 16.68
N GLY A 393 15.12 17.51 16.60
CA GLY A 393 15.37 18.25 15.36
C GLY A 393 14.39 19.39 15.06
N ALA A 394 13.35 19.59 15.88
CA ALA A 394 12.29 20.55 15.57
C ALA A 394 12.76 22.01 15.70
N ALA A 395 13.56 22.31 16.72
CA ALA A 395 14.10 23.66 16.93
C ALA A 395 15.10 24.04 15.82
N GLU A 396 15.96 23.10 15.41
CA GLU A 396 16.90 23.28 14.31
C GLU A 396 16.18 23.45 12.98
N LEU A 397 15.12 22.66 12.72
CA LEU A 397 14.31 22.80 11.51
C LEU A 397 13.60 24.15 11.46
N ARG A 398 13.01 24.61 12.58
CA ARG A 398 12.38 25.93 12.67
C ARG A 398 13.39 27.04 12.33
N ALA A 399 14.57 27.00 12.95
CA ALA A 399 15.61 28.00 12.68
C ALA A 399 16.03 28.02 11.20
N GLN A 400 16.22 26.85 10.58
CA GLN A 400 16.54 26.73 9.15
C GLN A 400 15.47 27.34 8.24
N LEU A 401 14.19 27.23 8.61
CA LEU A 401 13.07 27.76 7.83
C LEU A 401 12.94 29.28 8.03
N GLU A 402 13.14 29.76 9.26
CA GLU A 402 13.12 31.19 9.59
C GLU A 402 14.28 31.95 8.93
N GLU A 403 15.48 31.36 8.87
CA GLU A 403 16.63 31.91 8.12
C GLU A 403 16.32 32.09 6.63
N ARG A 404 15.40 31.29 6.09
CA ARG A 404 14.92 31.36 4.69
C ARG A 404 13.71 32.28 4.53
N GLY A 405 13.28 32.96 5.59
CA GLY A 405 12.17 33.90 5.58
C GLY A 405 10.79 33.27 5.75
N THR A 406 10.72 31.99 6.13
CA THR A 406 9.45 31.29 6.38
C THR A 406 9.18 31.20 7.88
N GLU A 407 8.16 31.95 8.33
CA GLU A 407 7.69 31.87 9.72
C GLU A 407 7.20 30.45 10.02
N THR A 408 7.65 29.84 11.12
CA THR A 408 7.33 28.44 11.41
C THR A 408 6.85 28.25 12.84
N THR A 409 5.59 27.83 12.98
CA THR A 409 4.96 27.48 14.25
C THR A 409 5.04 25.97 14.49
N LEU A 410 5.66 25.57 15.59
CA LEU A 410 5.67 24.17 16.06
C LEU A 410 4.51 23.97 17.04
N ALA A 411 3.55 23.11 16.70
CA ALA A 411 2.37 22.87 17.53
C ALA A 411 2.35 21.44 18.07
N ALA A 412 2.25 21.31 19.40
CA ALA A 412 1.95 20.05 20.07
C ALA A 412 0.44 19.81 19.99
N CYS A 413 0.01 18.89 19.12
CA CYS A 413 -1.40 18.55 18.97
C CYS A 413 -1.54 17.10 18.46
N ASP A 414 -2.45 16.35 19.07
CA ASP A 414 -2.84 15.03 18.61
C ASP A 414 -3.98 15.17 17.58
N ILE A 415 -3.73 14.75 16.34
CA ILE A 415 -4.74 14.83 15.27
C ILE A 415 -5.95 13.92 15.49
N THR A 416 -5.87 12.99 16.44
CA THR A 416 -6.99 12.13 16.84
C THR A 416 -7.89 12.77 17.90
N ASP A 417 -7.44 13.87 18.53
CA ASP A 417 -8.23 14.66 19.47
C ASP A 417 -8.92 15.81 18.72
N ARG A 418 -10.25 15.70 18.58
CA ARG A 418 -11.07 16.67 17.86
C ARG A 418 -11.01 18.06 18.50
N ASP A 419 -11.04 18.14 19.82
CA ASP A 419 -11.10 19.41 20.54
C ASP A 419 -9.73 20.10 20.50
N ALA A 420 -8.64 19.32 20.59
CA ALA A 420 -7.28 19.85 20.42
C ALA A 420 -7.04 20.41 19.02
N VAL A 421 -7.50 19.73 17.96
CA VAL A 421 -7.39 20.22 16.59
C VAL A 421 -8.26 21.47 16.38
N ALA A 422 -9.49 21.48 16.92
CA ALA A 422 -10.37 22.63 16.84
C ALA A 422 -9.75 23.86 17.53
N ALA A 423 -9.21 23.69 18.75
CA ALA A 423 -8.54 24.74 19.49
C ALA A 423 -7.32 25.29 18.74
N LEU A 424 -6.51 24.43 18.11
CA LEU A 424 -5.38 24.86 17.27
C LEU A 424 -5.85 25.72 16.09
N LEU A 425 -6.88 25.27 15.36
CA LEU A 425 -7.41 26.01 14.22
C LEU A 425 -8.06 27.34 14.64
N GLU A 426 -8.74 27.37 15.78
CA GLU A 426 -9.31 28.60 16.36
C GLU A 426 -8.22 29.58 16.80
N SER A 427 -7.13 29.10 17.42
CA SER A 427 -5.97 29.95 17.78
C SER A 427 -5.36 30.59 16.55
N LEU A 428 -5.09 29.81 15.50
CA LEU A 428 -4.56 30.32 14.24
C LEU A 428 -5.48 31.38 13.63
N LYS A 429 -6.80 31.15 13.67
CA LYS A 429 -7.78 32.11 13.18
C LYS A 429 -7.80 33.39 14.02
N ALA A 430 -7.67 33.31 15.34
CA ALA A 430 -7.60 34.46 16.25
C ALA A 430 -6.35 35.32 16.00
N GLU A 431 -5.25 34.69 15.60
CA GLU A 431 -4.02 35.35 15.16
C GLU A 431 -4.11 35.94 13.73
N GLY A 432 -5.28 35.84 13.08
CA GLY A 432 -5.49 36.32 11.72
C GLY A 432 -4.92 35.40 10.63
N ARG A 433 -4.49 34.18 10.98
CA ARG A 433 -3.98 33.20 10.02
C ARG A 433 -5.14 32.48 9.33
N THR A 434 -5.00 32.28 8.02
CA THR A 434 -5.94 31.46 7.23
C THR A 434 -5.19 30.27 6.66
N VAL A 435 -5.56 29.07 7.09
CA VAL A 435 -5.03 27.82 6.51
C VAL A 435 -5.56 27.68 5.08
N ARG A 436 -4.65 27.57 4.12
CA ARG A 436 -4.98 27.41 2.68
C ARG A 436 -4.61 26.04 2.13
N THR A 437 -3.72 25.35 2.82
CA THR A 437 -3.18 24.03 2.47
C THR A 437 -3.05 23.22 3.75
N VAL A 438 -3.42 21.93 3.71
CA VAL A 438 -3.26 20.94 4.78
C VAL A 438 -2.56 19.72 4.23
#